data_AF-K9TF79-F1
#
_entry.id   AF-K9TF79-F1
#
_cell.length_a   1.000
_cell.length_b   1.000
_cell.length_c   1.000
_cell.angle_alpha   90.00
_cell.angle_beta   90.00
_cell.angle_gamma   90.00
#
_symmetry.space_group_name_H-M   'P 1'
#
loop_
_entity.id
_entity.type
_entity.pdbx_description
1 polymer ?
#
loop_
_entity_poly.entity_id
_entity_poly.type
_entity_poly.pdbx_seq_one_letter_code
_entity_poly.pdbx_strand_id
1 'polypeptide(L)'
;MSGNSGWEKMGQEIQERLGQATPNTDIKSAKIFKNQILKTLTKASDEQILKTKPHEIHKLLKLQKSGEHGKGVFEIMGGQRNFKRSRDLPHFERADRCWFDFAIFIDENPKQPQVLGFNFEIRFPEDFSVKFLRFDLNTPGHDNDQRGIRFHLHPGHDDLMIPSPPLCPLEILHLFLYGLPIPDRPRSI
;
A
#
# COMPACT_ATOMS: atom_id res chain seq x y z
N MET A 1 23.62 -4.14 32.62
CA MET A 1 23.24 -3.42 31.38
C MET A 1 21.72 -3.50 31.26
N SER A 2 21.00 -2.50 31.75
CA SER A 2 19.54 -2.48 31.82
C SER A 2 19.05 -1.08 31.46
N GLY A 3 18.58 -0.89 30.23
CA GLY A 3 18.21 0.44 29.73
C GLY A 3 17.20 0.47 28.58
N ASN A 4 16.55 -0.64 28.22
CA ASN A 4 15.66 -0.71 27.05
C ASN A 4 14.15 -0.64 27.33
N SER A 5 13.69 -0.53 28.58
CA SER A 5 12.29 -0.91 28.89
C SER A 5 11.21 0.15 28.65
N GLY A 6 11.55 1.42 28.41
CA GLY A 6 10.55 2.51 28.32
C GLY A 6 10.14 2.86 26.90
N TRP A 7 11.11 3.18 26.05
CA TRP A 7 10.88 3.64 24.68
C TRP A 7 10.37 2.54 23.76
N GLU A 8 10.88 1.32 23.91
CA GLU A 8 10.41 0.14 23.15
C GLU A 8 8.95 -0.16 23.49
N LYS A 9 8.60 -0.12 24.78
CA LYS A 9 7.22 -0.31 25.25
C LYS A 9 6.28 0.77 24.70
N MET A 10 6.70 2.03 24.70
CA MET A 10 5.89 3.11 24.12
C MET A 10 5.70 2.94 22.61
N GLY A 11 6.72 2.46 21.88
CA GLY A 11 6.61 2.11 20.46
C GLY A 11 5.60 0.99 20.21
N GLN A 12 5.63 -0.06 21.04
CA GLN A 12 4.65 -1.16 21.00
C GLN A 12 3.23 -0.66 21.29
N GLU A 13 3.02 0.15 22.34
CA GLU A 13 1.72 0.74 22.68
C GLU A 13 1.17 1.68 21.58
N ILE A 14 2.04 2.39 20.88
CA ILE A 14 1.65 3.15 19.67
C ILE A 14 1.18 2.16 18.61
N GLN A 15 1.96 1.13 18.28
CA GLN A 15 1.62 0.16 17.24
C GLN A 15 0.35 -0.65 17.56
N GLU A 16 0.11 -1.01 18.82
CA GLU A 16 -1.13 -1.66 19.26
C GLU A 16 -2.35 -0.75 19.07
N ARG A 17 -2.26 0.52 19.49
CA ARG A 17 -3.34 1.49 19.28
C ARG A 17 -3.61 1.72 17.79
N LEU A 18 -2.57 1.81 16.99
CA LEU A 18 -2.68 1.91 15.53
C LEU A 18 -3.27 0.63 14.92
N GLY A 19 -2.91 -0.55 15.41
CA GLY A 19 -3.48 -1.83 14.97
C GLY A 19 -4.98 -1.94 15.28
N GLN A 20 -5.41 -1.51 16.47
CA GLN A 20 -6.82 -1.45 16.86
C GLN A 20 -7.61 -0.38 16.08
N ALA A 21 -6.94 0.69 15.69
CA ALA A 21 -7.49 1.79 14.89
C ALA A 21 -7.41 1.54 13.37
N THR A 22 -7.01 0.33 12.92
CA THR A 22 -7.02 0.00 11.49
C THR A 22 -8.40 0.35 10.95
N PRO A 23 -8.53 1.30 10.00
CA PRO A 23 -9.84 1.73 9.57
C PRO A 23 -10.59 0.51 9.08
N ASN A 24 -11.67 0.17 9.78
CA ASN A 24 -12.61 -0.84 9.36
C ASN A 24 -13.22 -0.34 8.04
N THR A 25 -12.55 -0.62 6.94
CA THR A 25 -13.22 -0.64 5.65
C THR A 25 -14.32 -1.66 5.76
N ASP A 26 -15.56 -1.26 5.48
CA ASP A 26 -16.72 -2.16 5.33
C ASP A 26 -16.49 -3.08 4.12
N ILE A 27 -15.50 -3.98 4.23
CA ILE A 27 -15.13 -4.95 3.22
C ILE A 27 -16.15 -6.07 3.32
N LYS A 28 -17.06 -6.09 2.34
CA LYS A 28 -18.06 -7.14 2.21
C LYS A 28 -17.51 -8.38 1.52
N SER A 29 -16.52 -8.20 0.64
CA SER A 29 -15.72 -9.25 -0.02
C SER A 29 -14.57 -8.61 -0.79
N ALA A 30 -13.53 -9.38 -1.07
CA ALA A 30 -12.43 -9.02 -1.96
C ALA A 30 -12.94 -8.64 -3.35
N LYS A 31 -13.99 -9.28 -3.86
CA LYS A 31 -14.61 -8.92 -5.15
C LYS A 31 -15.23 -7.52 -5.11
N ILE A 32 -15.99 -7.21 -4.06
CA ILE A 32 -16.60 -5.88 -3.89
C ILE A 32 -15.51 -4.82 -3.70
N PHE A 33 -14.49 -5.11 -2.90
CA PHE A 33 -13.39 -4.20 -2.65
C PHE A 33 -12.56 -3.93 -3.91
N LYS A 34 -12.26 -4.97 -4.69
CA LYS A 34 -11.63 -4.83 -6.02
C LYS A 34 -12.45 -3.93 -6.93
N ASN A 35 -13.78 -4.01 -6.89
CA ASN A 35 -14.64 -3.12 -7.69
C ASN A 35 -14.60 -1.66 -7.19
N GLN A 36 -14.42 -1.40 -5.90
CA GLN A 36 -14.20 -0.05 -5.38
C GLN A 36 -12.86 0.51 -5.89
N ILE A 37 -11.79 -0.28 -5.81
CA ILE A 37 -10.47 0.08 -6.36
C ILE A 37 -10.56 0.37 -7.87
N LEU A 38 -11.25 -0.49 -8.61
CA LEU A 38 -11.48 -0.31 -10.05
C LEU A 38 -12.16 1.03 -10.34
N LYS A 39 -13.26 1.35 -9.63
CA LYS A 39 -13.97 2.62 -9.78
C LYS A 39 -13.05 3.81 -9.50
N THR A 40 -12.24 3.75 -8.45
CA THR A 40 -11.29 4.81 -8.09
C THR A 40 -10.23 5.02 -9.18
N LEU A 41 -9.65 3.94 -9.70
CA LEU A 41 -8.66 3.99 -10.78
C LEU A 41 -9.28 4.48 -12.10
N THR A 42 -10.46 4.00 -12.48
CA THR A 42 -11.16 4.46 -13.69
C THR A 42 -11.49 5.95 -13.60
N LYS A 43 -11.99 6.42 -12.45
CA LYS A 43 -12.24 7.84 -12.24
C LYS A 43 -10.96 8.68 -12.39
N ALA A 44 -9.85 8.25 -11.82
CA ALA A 44 -8.56 8.95 -11.97
C ALA A 44 -8.04 8.93 -13.42
N SER A 45 -8.35 7.89 -14.19
CA SER A 45 -8.07 7.83 -15.63
C SER A 45 -8.92 8.85 -16.40
N ASP A 46 -10.23 8.92 -16.12
CA ASP A 46 -11.15 9.87 -16.73
C ASP A 46 -10.71 11.32 -16.45
N GLU A 47 -10.25 11.59 -15.22
CA GLU A 47 -9.71 12.88 -14.77
C GLU A 47 -8.28 13.18 -15.28
N GLN A 48 -7.70 12.32 -16.11
CA GLN A 48 -6.35 12.46 -16.68
C GLN A 48 -5.21 12.49 -15.64
N ILE A 49 -5.47 12.01 -14.42
CA ILE A 49 -4.44 11.83 -13.38
C ILE A 49 -3.60 10.59 -13.69
N LEU A 50 -4.26 9.51 -14.12
CA LEU A 50 -3.61 8.31 -14.63
C LEU A 50 -3.52 8.36 -16.16
N LYS A 51 -2.34 8.03 -16.70
CA LYS A 51 -2.16 7.77 -18.14
C LYS A 51 -2.73 6.42 -18.55
N THR A 52 -2.74 5.46 -17.63
CA THR A 52 -3.28 4.11 -17.85
C THR A 52 -4.75 4.21 -18.26
N LYS A 53 -5.10 3.66 -19.42
CA LYS A 53 -6.47 3.73 -19.95
C LYS A 53 -7.41 2.77 -19.22
N PRO A 54 -8.74 3.00 -19.21
CA PRO A 54 -9.68 2.13 -18.49
C PRO A 54 -9.55 0.64 -18.83
N HIS A 55 -9.42 0.29 -20.12
CA HIS A 55 -9.26 -1.11 -20.53
C HIS A 55 -7.93 -1.75 -20.09
N GLU A 56 -6.88 -0.95 -19.87
CA GLU A 56 -5.61 -1.42 -19.31
C GLU A 56 -5.71 -1.59 -17.80
N ILE A 57 -6.43 -0.70 -17.11
CA ILE A 57 -6.72 -0.84 -15.68
C ILE A 57 -7.35 -2.20 -15.38
N HIS A 58 -8.30 -2.66 -16.21
CA HIS A 58 -8.89 -4.00 -16.06
C HIS A 58 -7.88 -5.14 -16.19
N LYS A 59 -6.84 -4.99 -17.02
CA LYS A 59 -5.76 -5.98 -17.20
C LYS A 59 -4.77 -5.96 -16.03
N LEU A 60 -4.46 -4.77 -15.52
CA LEU A 60 -3.53 -4.57 -14.41
C LEU A 60 -4.14 -4.92 -13.05
N LEU A 61 -5.44 -4.71 -12.87
CA LEU A 61 -6.14 -4.97 -11.61
C LEU A 61 -6.67 -6.41 -11.54
N LYS A 62 -5.90 -7.27 -10.88
CA LYS A 62 -6.17 -8.71 -10.76
C LYS A 62 -6.71 -9.06 -9.38
N LEU A 63 -7.51 -10.11 -9.33
CA LEU A 63 -7.99 -10.74 -8.09
C LEU A 63 -7.73 -12.23 -8.23
N GLN A 64 -7.03 -12.81 -7.26
CA GLN A 64 -6.72 -14.24 -7.23
C GLN A 64 -6.78 -14.78 -5.81
N LYS A 65 -6.84 -16.10 -5.65
CA LYS A 65 -6.66 -16.73 -4.34
C LYS A 65 -5.18 -16.68 -3.98
N SER A 66 -4.87 -16.34 -2.73
CA SER A 66 -3.50 -16.41 -2.24
C SER A 66 -3.09 -17.88 -2.05
N GLY A 67 -1.99 -18.28 -2.68
CA GLY A 67 -1.37 -19.59 -2.41
C GLY A 67 -0.56 -19.61 -1.12
N GLU A 68 -0.13 -18.43 -0.63
CA GLU A 68 0.84 -18.27 0.45
C GLU A 68 0.16 -18.09 1.82
N HIS A 69 -1.05 -17.51 1.86
CA HIS A 69 -1.72 -17.11 3.11
C HIS A 69 -2.91 -18.00 3.52
N GLY A 70 -3.05 -19.17 2.89
CA GLY A 70 -4.04 -20.17 3.26
C GLY A 70 -5.37 -20.07 2.52
N LYS A 71 -6.26 -21.05 2.78
CA LYS A 71 -7.59 -21.13 2.16
C LYS A 71 -8.42 -19.93 2.61
N GLY A 72 -9.17 -19.31 1.69
CA GLY A 72 -10.06 -18.18 1.99
C GLY A 72 -9.39 -16.79 1.97
N VAL A 73 -8.08 -16.72 1.72
CA VAL A 73 -7.38 -15.46 1.50
C VAL A 73 -7.31 -15.15 0.00
N PHE A 74 -7.61 -13.91 -0.35
CA PHE A 74 -7.54 -13.38 -1.70
C PHE A 74 -6.48 -12.29 -1.80
N GLU A 75 -5.80 -12.22 -2.93
CA GLU A 75 -4.85 -11.18 -3.28
C GLU A 75 -5.46 -10.31 -4.38
N ILE A 76 -5.57 -9.00 -4.12
CA ILE A 76 -5.85 -7.98 -5.12
C ILE A 76 -4.51 -7.34 -5.50
N MET A 77 -4.13 -7.47 -6.76
CA MET A 77 -2.91 -6.84 -7.29
C MET A 77 -3.28 -5.72 -8.25
N GLY A 78 -2.61 -4.59 -8.09
CA GLY A 78 -2.59 -3.50 -9.05
C GLY A 78 -1.21 -3.41 -9.71
N GLY A 79 -1.11 -3.82 -10.97
CA GLY A 79 0.18 -3.99 -11.64
C GLY A 79 0.76 -5.40 -11.43
N GLN A 80 2.07 -5.49 -11.19
CA GLN A 80 2.78 -6.73 -10.88
C GLN A 80 3.75 -6.49 -9.70
N ARG A 81 4.01 -7.53 -8.89
CA ARG A 81 5.04 -7.48 -7.84
C ARG A 81 6.37 -7.02 -8.42
N ASN A 82 6.92 -5.92 -7.90
CA ASN A 82 8.06 -5.22 -8.49
C ASN A 82 9.13 -4.82 -7.46
N PHE A 83 9.70 -5.80 -6.77
CA PHE A 83 10.72 -5.56 -5.73
C PHE A 83 11.98 -4.87 -6.25
N LYS A 84 12.32 -5.06 -7.53
CA LYS A 84 13.49 -4.44 -8.17
C LYS A 84 13.18 -3.09 -8.81
N ARG A 85 11.94 -2.60 -8.69
CA ARG A 85 11.49 -1.31 -9.25
C ARG A 85 11.80 -1.17 -10.75
N SER A 86 11.68 -2.29 -11.48
CA SER A 86 11.86 -2.32 -12.94
C SER A 86 10.66 -1.66 -13.61
N ARG A 87 10.94 -0.65 -14.45
CA ARG A 87 9.91 0.05 -15.23
C ARG A 87 9.32 -0.80 -16.35
N ASP A 88 9.94 -1.93 -16.70
CA ASP A 88 9.45 -2.84 -17.74
C ASP A 88 8.32 -3.75 -17.24
N LEU A 89 8.15 -3.85 -15.91
CA LEU A 89 7.06 -4.62 -15.33
C LEU A 89 5.75 -3.82 -15.34
N PRO A 90 4.58 -4.47 -15.53
CA PRO A 90 3.29 -3.79 -15.56
C PRO A 90 3.01 -2.99 -14.28
N HIS A 91 2.66 -1.72 -14.43
CA HIS A 91 2.38 -0.78 -13.34
C HIS A 91 1.35 0.28 -13.77
N PHE A 92 0.83 1.04 -12.81
CA PHE A 92 0.05 2.24 -13.11
C PHE A 92 0.97 3.44 -13.25
N GLU A 93 0.73 4.29 -14.25
CA GLU A 93 1.51 5.51 -14.47
C GLU A 93 0.61 6.75 -14.38
N ARG A 94 1.08 7.76 -13.64
CA ARG A 94 0.45 9.07 -13.52
C ARG A 94 0.92 10.02 -14.63
N ALA A 95 0.15 11.07 -14.86
CA ALA A 95 0.48 12.13 -15.82
C ALA A 95 1.87 12.75 -15.57
N ASP A 96 2.25 12.90 -14.31
CA ASP A 96 3.51 13.50 -13.84
C ASP A 96 4.71 12.54 -13.83
N ARG A 97 4.59 11.37 -14.48
CA ARG A 97 5.62 10.32 -14.58
C ARG A 97 5.87 9.55 -13.27
N CYS A 98 5.12 9.82 -12.19
CA CYS A 98 5.07 8.90 -11.06
C CYS A 98 4.43 7.59 -11.51
N TRP A 99 4.83 6.49 -10.87
CA TRP A 99 4.27 5.19 -11.19
C TRP A 99 4.22 4.29 -9.96
N PHE A 100 3.23 3.41 -9.91
CA PHE A 100 2.98 2.61 -8.70
C PHE A 100 2.41 1.24 -9.00
N ASP A 101 2.63 0.34 -8.04
CA ASP A 101 1.97 -0.95 -7.92
C ASP A 101 1.59 -1.20 -6.46
N PHE A 102 0.69 -2.16 -6.27
CA PHE A 102 0.27 -2.58 -4.94
C PHE A 102 -0.22 -4.04 -4.93
N ALA A 103 -0.15 -4.65 -3.75
CA ALA A 103 -0.81 -5.91 -3.43
C ALA A 103 -1.56 -5.78 -2.11
N ILE A 104 -2.77 -6.33 -2.04
CA ILE A 104 -3.62 -6.31 -0.85
C ILE A 104 -4.11 -7.73 -0.60
N PHE A 105 -3.96 -8.20 0.64
CA PHE A 105 -4.41 -9.51 1.08
C PHE A 105 -5.67 -9.37 1.94
N ILE A 106 -6.75 -10.01 1.52
CA ILE A 106 -8.05 -10.00 2.19
C ILE A 106 -8.40 -11.41 2.63
N ASP A 107 -8.65 -11.58 3.92
CA ASP A 107 -9.16 -12.83 4.50
C ASP A 107 -10.68 -12.79 4.57
N GLU A 108 -11.33 -13.73 3.89
CA GLU A 108 -12.78 -13.90 3.91
C GLU A 108 -13.24 -15.08 4.79
N ASN A 109 -12.34 -15.74 5.53
CA ASN A 109 -12.75 -16.80 6.47
C ASN A 109 -13.52 -16.30 7.69
N PRO A 110 -13.18 -15.15 8.31
CA PRO A 110 -13.94 -14.63 9.44
C PRO A 110 -15.36 -14.25 9.02
N LYS A 111 -16.26 -14.09 9.99
CA LYS A 111 -17.63 -13.60 9.72
C LYS A 111 -17.67 -12.26 8.99
N GLN A 112 -16.63 -11.45 9.15
CA GLN A 112 -16.43 -10.19 8.46
C GLN A 112 -15.08 -10.21 7.76
N PRO A 113 -15.03 -10.01 6.42
CA PRO A 113 -13.76 -9.94 5.71
C PRO A 113 -12.85 -8.82 6.24
N GLN A 114 -11.55 -9.11 6.26
CA GLN A 114 -10.55 -8.20 6.83
C GLN A 114 -9.30 -8.10 5.96
N VAL A 115 -8.62 -6.96 6.00
CA VAL A 115 -7.30 -6.79 5.39
C VAL A 115 -6.26 -7.45 6.30
N LEU A 116 -5.57 -8.47 5.79
CA LEU A 116 -4.47 -9.13 6.51
C LEU A 116 -3.17 -8.35 6.40
N GLY A 117 -2.90 -7.84 5.20
CA GLY A 117 -1.67 -7.16 4.86
C GLY A 117 -1.76 -6.49 3.50
N PHE A 118 -0.82 -5.61 3.22
CA PHE A 118 -0.66 -4.99 1.92
C PHE A 118 0.75 -4.42 1.74
N ASN A 119 1.09 -4.15 0.49
CA ASN A 119 2.17 -3.24 0.12
C ASN A 119 1.64 -2.28 -0.95
N PHE A 120 1.99 -1.02 -0.82
CA PHE A 120 1.72 0.02 -1.82
C PHE A 120 3.01 0.77 -2.06
N GLU A 121 3.55 0.76 -3.27
CA GLU A 121 4.78 1.50 -3.58
C GLU A 121 4.57 2.45 -4.76
N ILE A 122 4.81 3.74 -4.54
CA ILE A 122 4.87 4.75 -5.60
C ILE A 122 6.32 5.18 -5.78
N ARG A 123 6.76 5.22 -7.03
CA ARG A 123 8.09 5.69 -7.43
C ARG A 123 7.94 7.04 -8.08
N PHE A 124 8.83 7.95 -7.70
CA PHE A 124 8.89 9.30 -8.24
C PHE A 124 9.84 9.33 -9.44
N PRO A 125 9.75 10.38 -10.29
CA PRO A 125 10.71 10.61 -11.36
C PRO A 125 12.15 10.73 -10.84
N GLU A 126 13.13 10.40 -11.69
CA GLU A 126 14.55 10.35 -11.31
C GLU A 126 15.10 11.69 -10.79
N ASP A 127 14.54 12.79 -11.27
CA ASP A 127 14.83 14.17 -10.87
C ASP A 127 14.28 14.54 -9.47
N PHE A 128 13.46 13.68 -8.87
CA PHE A 128 12.96 13.87 -7.51
C PHE A 128 13.97 13.35 -6.47
N SER A 129 14.05 14.05 -5.32
CA SER A 129 14.99 13.72 -4.25
C SER A 129 14.63 12.40 -3.55
N VAL A 130 13.35 12.16 -3.33
CA VAL A 130 12.83 10.89 -2.81
C VAL A 130 12.56 9.95 -3.98
N LYS A 131 13.16 8.77 -3.99
CA LYS A 131 13.01 7.82 -5.12
C LYS A 131 11.69 7.07 -5.11
N PHE A 132 11.18 6.74 -3.92
CA PHE A 132 9.90 6.07 -3.76
C PHE A 132 9.31 6.33 -2.37
N LEU A 133 8.02 6.02 -2.22
CA LEU A 133 7.34 5.92 -0.94
C LEU A 133 6.60 4.58 -0.92
N ARG A 134 6.84 3.76 0.09
CA ARG A 134 6.12 2.49 0.30
C ARG A 134 5.35 2.49 1.61
N PHE A 135 4.11 2.02 1.58
CA PHE A 135 3.30 1.75 2.77
C PHE A 135 3.08 0.25 2.88
N ASP A 136 3.44 -0.31 4.03
CA ASP A 136 3.35 -1.74 4.29
C ASP A 136 2.53 -2.03 5.54
N LEU A 137 1.62 -3.01 5.40
CA LEU A 137 0.98 -3.71 6.49
C LEU A 137 1.44 -5.17 6.44
N ASN A 138 2.28 -5.56 7.39
CA ASN A 138 2.74 -6.94 7.51
C ASN A 138 1.59 -7.87 7.91
N THR A 139 1.54 -9.04 7.29
CA THR A 139 0.60 -10.10 7.67
C THR A 139 0.93 -10.66 9.05
N PRO A 140 -0.06 -11.15 9.82
CA PRO A 140 0.23 -11.84 11.08
C PRO A 140 1.20 -13.02 10.89
N GLY A 141 2.12 -13.19 11.82
CA GLY A 141 3.17 -14.22 11.80
C GLY A 141 4.40 -13.87 10.96
N HIS A 142 4.50 -12.66 10.38
CA HIS A 142 5.68 -12.22 9.64
C HIS A 142 6.88 -12.01 10.58
N ASP A 143 8.12 -12.18 10.11
CA ASP A 143 9.34 -11.98 10.91
C ASP A 143 9.44 -10.59 11.58
N ASN A 144 8.71 -9.61 11.03
CA ASN A 144 8.65 -8.24 11.54
C ASN A 144 7.65 -8.07 12.70
N ASP A 145 6.76 -9.04 12.93
CA ASP A 145 5.87 -9.06 14.10
C ASP A 145 6.69 -9.10 15.40
N GLN A 146 7.83 -9.80 15.41
CA GLN A 146 8.74 -9.84 16.56
C GLN A 146 9.35 -8.46 16.88
N ARG A 147 9.37 -7.55 15.89
CA ARG A 147 9.85 -6.16 16.05
C ARG A 147 8.73 -5.19 16.40
N GLY A 148 7.48 -5.66 16.48
CA GLY A 148 6.30 -4.84 16.77
C GLY A 148 5.96 -3.82 15.67
N ILE A 149 6.52 -3.95 14.47
CA ILE A 149 6.30 -3.02 13.36
C ILE A 149 5.38 -3.70 12.35
N ARG A 150 4.08 -3.50 12.53
CA ARG A 150 3.07 -4.06 11.63
C ARG A 150 2.73 -3.08 10.52
N PHE A 151 2.45 -1.83 10.87
CA PHE A 151 2.15 -0.76 9.93
C PHE A 151 3.32 0.25 9.88
N HIS A 152 3.89 0.42 8.71
CA HIS A 152 5.06 1.28 8.53
C HIS A 152 5.17 1.84 7.10
N LEU A 153 6.01 2.86 6.97
CA LEU A 153 6.37 3.46 5.70
C LEU A 153 7.89 3.38 5.44
N HIS A 154 8.24 3.30 4.17
CA HIS A 154 9.61 3.40 3.66
C HIS A 154 9.74 4.65 2.78
N PRO A 155 10.45 5.69 3.22
CA PRO A 155 10.64 6.92 2.45
C PRO A 155 11.95 6.85 1.67
N GLY A 156 11.92 6.22 0.50
CA GLY A 156 13.03 6.20 -0.45
C GLY A 156 14.16 5.24 -0.14
N HIS A 157 14.06 4.44 0.94
CA HIS A 157 15.04 3.41 1.28
C HIS A 157 14.38 2.20 1.96
N ASP A 158 14.73 0.98 1.52
CA ASP A 158 14.13 -0.25 2.04
C ASP A 158 14.47 -0.50 3.53
N ASP A 159 15.68 -0.17 3.96
CA ASP A 159 16.06 -0.35 5.38
C ASP A 159 15.50 0.73 6.32
N LEU A 160 14.95 1.83 5.78
CA LEU A 160 14.38 2.90 6.58
C LEU A 160 12.89 2.62 6.80
N MET A 161 12.55 2.18 8.01
CA MET A 161 11.17 1.88 8.41
C MET A 161 10.70 2.86 9.47
N ILE A 162 9.62 3.59 9.18
CA ILE A 162 9.02 4.55 10.11
C ILE A 162 7.61 4.06 10.48
N PRO A 163 7.28 3.93 11.77
CA PRO A 163 5.90 3.71 12.20
C PRO A 163 4.96 4.72 11.56
N SER A 164 3.83 4.26 11.01
CA SER A 164 2.84 5.14 10.40
C SER A 164 1.45 4.85 10.96
N PRO A 165 0.57 5.86 11.07
CA PRO A 165 -0.85 5.64 11.35
C PRO A 165 -1.45 4.68 10.34
N PRO A 166 -2.42 3.85 10.75
CA PRO A 166 -3.04 2.89 9.88
C PRO A 166 -3.87 3.63 8.83
N LEU A 167 -3.61 3.35 7.58
CA LEU A 167 -4.41 3.81 6.45
C LEU A 167 -5.06 2.59 5.80
N CYS A 168 -6.33 2.70 5.45
CA CYS A 168 -6.94 1.66 4.64
C CYS A 168 -6.39 1.71 3.21
N PRO A 169 -6.43 0.60 2.47
CA PRO A 169 -5.90 0.55 1.10
C PRO A 169 -6.50 1.60 0.15
N LEU A 170 -7.77 1.99 0.35
CA LEU A 170 -8.40 3.04 -0.46
C LEU A 170 -7.85 4.43 -0.13
N GLU A 171 -7.55 4.74 1.13
CA GLU A 171 -6.92 6.00 1.52
C GLU A 171 -5.52 6.13 0.92
N ILE A 172 -4.73 5.05 0.96
CA ILE A 172 -3.40 5.02 0.34
C ILE A 172 -3.51 5.21 -1.17
N LEU A 173 -4.48 4.54 -1.82
CA LEU A 173 -4.73 4.72 -3.25
C LEU A 173 -5.11 6.18 -3.57
N HIS A 174 -5.97 6.80 -2.75
CA HIS A 174 -6.29 8.23 -2.91
C HIS A 174 -5.08 9.13 -2.71
N LEU A 175 -4.21 8.83 -1.73
CA LEU A 175 -2.96 9.55 -1.52
C LEU A 175 -2.05 9.44 -2.76
N PHE A 176 -1.91 8.23 -3.32
CA PHE A 176 -1.10 7.99 -4.52
C PHE A 176 -1.63 8.69 -5.75
N LEU A 177 -2.95 8.84 -5.90
CA LEU A 177 -3.56 9.49 -7.05
C LEU A 177 -3.62 11.01 -6.92
N TYR A 178 -3.96 11.53 -5.73
CA TYR A 178 -4.33 12.94 -5.54
C TYR A 178 -3.48 13.69 -4.51
N GLY A 179 -2.91 12.98 -3.53
CA GLY A 179 -2.29 13.59 -2.34
C GLY A 179 -0.78 13.73 -2.39
N LEU A 180 -0.13 13.22 -3.44
CA LEU A 180 1.33 13.31 -3.65
C LEU A 180 1.64 14.02 -4.98
N PRO A 181 1.35 15.33 -5.13
CA PRO A 181 1.74 16.07 -6.32
C PRO A 181 3.27 16.28 -6.34
N ILE A 182 3.87 16.21 -7.52
CA ILE A 182 5.23 16.71 -7.71
C ILE A 182 5.13 18.24 -7.78
N PRO A 183 5.74 19.00 -6.85
CA PRO A 183 5.74 20.45 -6.90
C PRO A 183 6.53 20.96 -8.11
N ASP A 184 6.01 21.98 -8.80
CA ASP A 184 6.66 22.61 -9.97
C ASP A 184 8.03 23.21 -9.66
N ARG A 185 8.31 23.48 -8.37
CA ARG A 185 9.60 23.97 -7.88
C ARG A 185 10.00 23.19 -6.64
N PRO A 186 11.24 22.66 -6.58
CA PRO A 186 11.79 22.16 -5.32
C PRO A 186 11.72 23.29 -4.28
N ARG A 187 11.37 22.96 -3.03
CA ARG A 187 11.55 23.92 -1.95
C ARG A 187 13.04 24.27 -1.90
N SER A 188 13.36 25.55 -2.01
CA SER A 188 14.71 26.06 -1.80
C SER A 188 15.15 25.62 -0.41
N ILE A 189 16.27 24.90 -0.34
CA ILE A 189 16.95 24.57 0.93
C ILE A 189 17.88 25.72 1.27
#